data_AF-A0A6V7BR90-F1
#
_entry.id   AF-A0A6V7BR90-F1
#
_cell.length_a   1.000
_cell.length_b   1.000
_cell.length_c   1.000
_cell.angle_alpha   90.00
_cell.angle_beta   90.00
_cell.angle_gamma   90.00
#
_symmetry.space_group_name_H-M   'P 1'
#
loop_
_entity.id
_entity.type
_entity.pdbx_description
1 polymer ?
#
loop_
_entity_poly.entity_id
_entity_poly.type
_entity_poly.pdbx_seq_one_letter_code
_entity_poly.pdbx_strand_id
1 'polypeptide(L)'
;MYKNRGHLLLSLLLIGAAGPAAANECGLDKPVRVDIPAQMIGSALKEWSRQTGCVVRLDPKITNPGRSQPVQGTLNTQESIYSLLAGAHLEATPTNDYSAGNVATLVFVVDDEQGRYFGERTERIESQITALEHKKKIDKRKLAAYRKKNLDVANTVSAEINRQSHLDPGTRITAVDQLNHIETGLKKMKAQAVASRR
;
A
#
# COMPACT_ATOMS: atom_id res chain seq x y z
N MET A 1 83.06 -17.11 -22.64
CA MET A 1 82.71 -15.68 -22.50
C MET A 1 81.20 -15.53 -22.63
N TYR A 2 80.60 -14.78 -21.69
CA TYR A 2 79.17 -14.56 -21.43
C TYR A 2 78.33 -14.07 -22.63
N LYS A 3 77.07 -14.51 -22.77
CA LYS A 3 75.91 -13.64 -22.42
C LYS A 3 74.55 -14.35 -22.39
N ASN A 4 73.96 -14.25 -21.20
CA ASN A 4 72.60 -14.49 -20.76
C ASN A 4 71.63 -13.43 -21.33
N ARG A 5 70.49 -13.83 -21.92
CA ARG A 5 69.28 -13.00 -22.16
C ARG A 5 68.10 -13.98 -22.29
N GLY A 6 67.21 -14.16 -21.32
CA GLY A 6 66.46 -13.13 -20.61
C GLY A 6 65.01 -13.25 -21.07
N HIS A 7 64.26 -14.17 -20.46
CA HIS A 7 62.84 -14.37 -20.69
C HIS A 7 62.06 -13.10 -20.34
N LEU A 8 61.31 -12.55 -21.28
CA LEU A 8 60.30 -11.52 -21.02
C LEU A 8 58.92 -12.14 -21.24
N LEU A 9 58.34 -12.61 -20.15
CA LEU A 9 56.91 -12.91 -20.03
C LEU A 9 56.16 -11.59 -19.95
N LEU A 10 55.51 -11.20 -21.04
CA LEU A 10 54.65 -10.03 -21.11
C LEU A 10 53.25 -10.41 -20.58
N SER A 11 53.07 -10.34 -19.26
CA SER A 11 51.75 -10.51 -18.62
C SER A 11 50.90 -9.27 -18.89
N LEU A 12 49.97 -9.37 -19.84
CA LEU A 12 49.00 -8.32 -20.16
C LEU A 12 47.90 -8.28 -19.08
N LEU A 13 47.99 -7.31 -18.17
CA LEU A 13 46.96 -7.03 -17.17
C LEU A 13 45.75 -6.38 -17.87
N LEU A 14 44.63 -7.10 -18.04
CA LEU A 14 43.35 -6.48 -18.41
C LEU A 14 42.79 -5.74 -17.18
N ILE A 15 43.00 -4.42 -17.14
CA ILE A 15 42.30 -3.54 -16.21
C ILE A 15 40.89 -3.31 -16.79
N GLY A 16 39.92 -4.09 -16.34
CA GLY A 16 38.51 -3.85 -16.62
C GLY A 16 38.08 -2.54 -15.95
N ALA A 17 37.80 -1.52 -16.75
CA ALA A 17 37.15 -0.31 -16.26
C ALA A 17 35.72 -0.66 -15.82
N ALA A 18 35.54 -0.92 -14.52
CA ALA A 18 34.22 -0.90 -13.92
C ALA A 18 33.73 0.56 -13.97
N GLY A 19 32.97 0.89 -15.00
CA GLY A 19 32.28 2.18 -15.09
C GLY A 19 31.38 2.37 -13.87
N PRO A 20 31.18 3.61 -13.40
CA PRO A 20 30.26 3.87 -12.30
C PRO A 20 28.88 3.32 -12.69
N ALA A 21 28.33 2.43 -11.86
CA ALA A 21 26.96 1.98 -12.02
C ALA A 21 26.06 3.22 -11.98
N ALA A 22 25.44 3.57 -13.10
CA ALA A 22 24.43 4.62 -13.13
C ALA A 22 23.38 4.27 -12.06
N ALA A 23 23.18 5.18 -11.11
CA ALA A 23 22.08 5.04 -10.17
C ALA A 23 20.78 4.85 -10.97
N ASN A 24 19.96 3.89 -10.58
CA ASN A 24 18.67 3.70 -11.23
C ASN A 24 17.87 5.00 -11.09
N GLU A 25 17.63 5.70 -12.19
CA GLU A 25 16.72 6.85 -12.18
C GLU A 25 15.30 6.37 -11.90
N CYS A 26 14.61 7.04 -10.97
CA CYS A 26 13.25 6.69 -10.58
C CYS A 26 12.26 6.81 -11.75
N GLY A 27 11.36 5.84 -11.90
CA GLY A 27 10.27 5.91 -12.86
C GLY A 27 9.22 4.84 -12.56
N LEU A 28 7.93 5.17 -12.72
CA LEU A 28 6.80 4.32 -12.33
C LEU A 28 6.87 2.91 -12.96
N ASP A 29 6.92 2.88 -14.29
CA ASP A 29 6.90 1.64 -15.09
C ASP A 29 8.31 1.16 -15.50
N LYS A 30 9.34 1.74 -14.88
CA LYS A 30 10.73 1.42 -15.24
C LYS A 30 11.13 0.07 -14.65
N PRO A 31 11.61 -0.89 -15.46
CA PRO A 31 12.16 -2.13 -14.94
C PRO A 31 13.38 -1.87 -14.04
N VAL A 32 13.35 -2.42 -12.84
CA VAL A 32 14.41 -2.33 -11.83
C VAL A 32 14.72 -3.73 -11.31
N ARG A 33 16.02 -4.05 -11.18
CA ARG A 33 16.43 -5.27 -10.49
C ARG A 33 16.39 -5.01 -9.01
N VAL A 34 15.57 -5.77 -8.30
CA VAL A 34 15.41 -5.71 -6.85
C VAL A 34 15.84 -7.04 -6.22
N ASP A 35 16.49 -6.95 -5.08
CA ASP A 35 16.81 -8.08 -4.19
C ASP A 35 16.75 -7.58 -2.75
N ILE A 36 15.57 -7.70 -2.15
CA ILE A 36 15.26 -7.20 -0.82
C ILE A 36 14.76 -8.37 0.02
N PRO A 37 15.50 -8.83 1.04
CA PRO A 37 15.05 -9.91 1.91
C PRO A 37 13.91 -9.44 2.82
N ALA A 38 13.14 -10.40 3.34
CA ALA A 38 12.08 -10.14 4.31
C ALA A 38 12.63 -9.50 5.59
N GLN A 39 12.31 -8.23 5.83
CA GLN A 39 12.84 -7.44 6.94
C GLN A 39 11.82 -6.43 7.47
N MET A 40 12.17 -5.70 8.54
CA MET A 40 11.33 -4.60 9.04
C MET A 40 11.04 -3.60 7.93
N ILE A 41 9.78 -3.18 7.76
CA ILE A 41 9.36 -2.32 6.62
C ILE A 41 10.19 -1.05 6.53
N GLY A 42 10.50 -0.40 7.65
CA GLY A 42 11.35 0.79 7.64
C GLY A 42 12.74 0.55 7.00
N SER A 43 13.35 -0.62 7.22
CA SER A 43 14.61 -1.00 6.57
C SER A 43 14.40 -1.42 5.12
N ALA A 44 13.30 -2.14 4.86
CA ALA A 44 12.93 -2.59 3.52
C ALA A 44 12.69 -1.42 2.56
N LEU A 45 11.99 -0.38 3.01
CA LEU A 45 11.71 0.82 2.22
C LEU A 45 12.98 1.64 1.95
N LYS A 46 13.91 1.71 2.91
CA LYS A 46 15.22 2.34 2.70
C LYS A 46 16.02 1.61 1.64
N GLU A 47 16.07 0.28 1.72
CA GLU A 47 16.78 -0.55 0.76
C GLU A 47 16.11 -0.50 -0.63
N TRP A 48 14.78 -0.52 -0.66
CA TRP A 48 13.99 -0.33 -1.87
C TRP A 48 14.33 1.00 -2.54
N SER A 49 14.30 2.11 -1.79
CA SER A 49 14.66 3.44 -2.29
C SER A 49 16.09 3.48 -2.86
N ARG A 50 17.04 2.81 -2.19
CA ARG A 50 18.43 2.68 -2.65
C ARG A 50 18.54 1.91 -3.97
N GLN A 51 17.78 0.83 -4.14
CA GLN A 51 17.85 -0.03 -5.33
C GLN A 51 17.07 0.53 -6.51
N THR A 52 15.95 1.22 -6.30
CA THR A 52 15.11 1.80 -7.37
C THR A 52 15.47 3.24 -7.71
N GLY A 53 16.18 3.93 -6.80
CA GLY A 53 16.44 5.37 -6.86
C GLY A 53 15.20 6.24 -6.64
N CYS A 54 14.06 5.64 -6.29
CA CYS A 54 12.84 6.36 -5.98
C CYS A 54 12.78 6.84 -4.54
N VAL A 55 12.13 7.98 -4.33
CA VAL A 55 11.86 8.50 -3.00
C VAL A 55 10.62 7.83 -2.43
N VAL A 56 10.70 7.45 -1.17
CA VAL A 56 9.58 6.88 -0.42
C VAL A 56 9.37 7.64 0.88
N ARG A 57 8.12 7.89 1.24
CA ARG A 57 7.73 8.59 2.46
C ARG A 57 6.70 7.76 3.21
N LEU A 58 7.10 7.22 4.36
CA LEU A 58 6.19 6.56 5.29
C LEU A 58 5.44 7.60 6.12
N ASP A 59 4.11 7.49 6.24
CA ASP A 59 3.31 8.35 7.11
C ASP A 59 3.82 8.24 8.56
N PRO A 60 4.14 9.37 9.23
CA PRO A 60 4.66 9.35 10.60
C PRO A 60 3.70 8.75 11.64
N LYS A 61 2.40 8.61 11.33
CA LYS A 61 1.42 7.94 12.20
C LYS A 61 1.66 6.43 12.27
N ILE A 62 2.36 5.85 11.29
CA ILE A 62 2.70 4.43 11.27
C ILE A 62 3.94 4.21 12.15
N THR A 63 3.70 3.87 13.41
CA THR A 63 4.76 3.66 14.41
C THR A 63 5.27 2.22 14.46
N ASN A 64 4.50 1.26 13.99
CA ASN A 64 4.88 -0.15 13.92
C ASN A 64 4.45 -0.78 12.59
N PRO A 65 5.16 -0.49 11.48
CA PRO A 65 4.76 -0.96 10.15
C PRO A 65 4.94 -2.49 9.98
N GLY A 66 5.50 -3.20 10.96
CA GLY A 66 5.72 -4.64 10.85
C GLY A 66 6.83 -5.01 9.85
N ARG A 67 6.66 -6.14 9.17
CA ARG A 67 7.67 -6.74 8.28
C ARG A 67 7.19 -6.77 6.83
N SER A 68 8.13 -6.55 5.92
CA SER A 68 7.97 -6.71 4.48
C SER A 68 8.05 -8.18 4.07
N GLN A 69 7.49 -8.47 2.90
CA GLN A 69 7.76 -9.70 2.16
C GLN A 69 9.12 -9.60 1.47
N PRO A 70 9.77 -10.73 1.14
CA PRO A 70 10.95 -10.69 0.28
C PRO A 70 10.52 -10.29 -1.14
N VAL A 71 11.30 -9.46 -1.80
CA VAL A 71 11.07 -9.03 -3.19
C VAL A 71 12.34 -9.23 -3.99
N GLN A 72 12.28 -10.07 -5.01
CA GLN A 72 13.44 -10.42 -5.81
C GLN A 72 13.07 -10.50 -7.29
N GLY A 73 14.01 -10.11 -8.15
CA GLY A 73 13.88 -10.23 -9.60
C GLY A 73 13.90 -8.88 -10.31
N THR A 74 13.38 -8.85 -11.53
CA THR A 74 13.19 -7.62 -12.30
C THR A 74 11.71 -7.31 -12.34
N LEU A 75 11.32 -6.23 -11.67
CA LEU A 75 9.95 -5.73 -11.56
C LEU A 75 9.95 -4.28 -12.00
N ASN A 76 8.80 -3.71 -12.37
CA ASN A 76 8.74 -2.25 -12.41
C ASN A 76 8.74 -1.68 -10.97
N THR A 77 9.05 -0.40 -10.84
CA THR A 77 9.12 0.29 -9.54
C THR A 77 7.83 0.11 -8.74
N GLN A 78 6.66 0.33 -9.37
CA GLN A 78 5.37 0.23 -8.70
C GLN A 78 5.07 -1.19 -8.21
N GLU A 79 5.27 -2.20 -9.06
CA GLU A 79 5.12 -3.61 -8.72
C GLU A 79 6.03 -4.03 -7.56
N SER A 80 7.27 -3.53 -7.56
CA SER A 80 8.24 -3.89 -6.52
C SER A 80 7.85 -3.34 -5.15
N ILE A 81 7.32 -2.11 -5.04
CA ILE A 81 6.86 -1.57 -3.75
C ILE A 81 5.55 -2.23 -3.30
N TYR A 82 4.65 -2.57 -4.24
CA TYR A 82 3.43 -3.30 -3.91
C TYR A 82 3.75 -4.70 -3.39
N SER A 83 4.67 -5.41 -4.04
CA SER A 83 5.14 -6.72 -3.59
C SER A 83 5.82 -6.65 -2.21
N LEU A 84 6.54 -5.56 -1.93
CA LEU A 84 7.24 -5.34 -0.66
C LEU A 84 6.26 -5.18 0.52
N LEU A 85 5.15 -4.48 0.27
CA LEU A 85 4.14 -4.11 1.25
C LEU A 85 2.98 -5.11 1.35
N ALA A 86 2.90 -6.08 0.44
CA ALA A 86 1.88 -7.11 0.47
C ALA A 86 1.85 -7.82 1.84
N GLY A 87 0.67 -8.01 2.42
CA GLY A 87 0.53 -8.58 3.76
C GLY A 87 0.66 -7.59 4.92
N ALA A 88 1.16 -6.37 4.68
CA ALA A 88 1.43 -5.40 5.74
C ALA A 88 0.25 -4.49 6.11
N HIS A 89 -0.88 -4.60 5.38
CA HIS A 89 -2.00 -3.65 5.47
C HIS A 89 -1.57 -2.19 5.25
N LEU A 90 -0.49 -1.99 4.48
CA LEU A 90 -0.01 -0.68 4.07
C LEU A 90 -0.25 -0.49 2.57
N GLU A 91 -0.47 0.76 2.21
CA GLU A 91 -0.76 1.21 0.87
C GLU A 91 0.42 2.01 0.33
N ALA A 92 0.66 1.96 -0.97
CA ALA A 92 1.63 2.81 -1.64
C ALA A 92 0.98 3.60 -2.77
N THR A 93 1.01 4.93 -2.65
CA THR A 93 0.46 5.84 -3.66
C THR A 93 1.58 6.66 -4.31
N PRO A 94 1.80 6.54 -5.62
CA PRO A 94 2.70 7.43 -6.34
C PRO A 94 2.09 8.84 -6.41
N THR A 95 2.88 9.85 -6.08
CA THR A 95 2.49 11.26 -6.13
C THR A 95 3.63 12.13 -6.65
N ASN A 96 3.28 13.33 -7.11
CA ASN A 96 4.26 14.35 -7.47
C ASN A 96 4.48 15.30 -6.28
N ASP A 97 5.72 15.36 -5.81
CA ASP A 97 6.18 16.36 -4.86
C ASP A 97 6.83 17.53 -5.60
N TYR A 98 6.40 18.76 -5.27
CA TYR A 98 6.89 20.02 -5.84
C TYR A 98 7.70 20.84 -4.82
N SER A 99 8.11 20.23 -3.70
CA SER A 99 8.85 20.92 -2.63
C SER A 99 10.22 21.44 -3.09
N ALA A 100 10.77 20.89 -4.18
CA ALA A 100 12.02 21.35 -4.81
C ALA A 100 11.81 22.39 -5.93
N GLY A 101 10.66 23.08 -5.94
CA GLY A 101 10.30 24.10 -6.94
C GLY A 101 9.36 23.56 -8.02
N ASN A 102 9.45 24.09 -9.25
CA ASN A 102 8.55 23.72 -10.35
C ASN A 102 8.88 22.38 -11.03
N VAL A 103 9.66 21.51 -10.38
CA VAL A 103 10.04 20.20 -10.89
C VAL A 103 9.30 19.14 -10.09
N ALA A 104 8.43 18.39 -10.75
CA ALA A 104 7.73 17.27 -10.15
C ALA A 104 8.72 16.15 -9.81
N THR A 105 8.80 15.78 -8.54
CA THR A 105 9.54 14.59 -8.08
C THR A 105 8.55 13.47 -7.79
N LEU A 106 8.73 12.32 -8.43
CA LEU A 106 7.92 11.14 -8.11
C LEU A 106 8.27 10.63 -6.71
N VAL A 107 7.29 10.62 -5.81
CA VAL A 107 7.39 10.12 -4.44
C VAL A 107 6.35 9.03 -4.23
N PHE A 108 6.74 7.93 -3.61
CA PHE A 108 5.80 6.92 -3.14
C PHE A 108 5.44 7.21 -1.69
N VAL A 109 4.18 7.57 -1.45
CA VAL A 109 3.66 7.74 -0.09
C VAL A 109 3.17 6.39 0.40
N VAL A 110 3.69 5.96 1.54
CA VAL A 110 3.28 4.72 2.21
C VAL A 110 2.45 5.07 3.43
N ASP A 111 1.19 4.68 3.44
CA ASP A 111 0.24 4.98 4.51
C ASP A 111 -0.78 3.83 4.73
N ASP A 112 -1.78 4.06 5.56
CA ASP A 112 -2.93 3.17 5.79
C ASP A 112 -4.26 3.92 5.55
N GLU A 113 -4.26 4.97 4.72
CA GLU A 113 -5.34 5.95 4.69
C GLU A 113 -6.68 5.34 4.26
N GLN A 114 -6.71 4.55 3.18
CA GLN A 114 -7.96 3.95 2.72
C GLN A 114 -8.44 2.90 3.71
N GLY A 115 -7.53 2.04 4.19
CA GLY A 115 -7.81 1.03 5.21
C GLY A 115 -8.48 1.65 6.45
N ARG A 116 -7.88 2.72 6.98
CA ARG A 116 -8.43 3.46 8.12
C ARG A 116 -9.76 4.13 7.80
N TYR A 117 -9.90 4.79 6.64
CA TYR A 117 -11.15 5.43 6.23
C TYR A 117 -12.33 4.44 6.19
N PHE A 118 -12.14 3.26 5.58
CA PHE A 118 -13.18 2.24 5.53
C PHE A 118 -13.39 1.55 6.89
N GLY A 119 -12.33 1.32 7.66
CA GLY A 119 -12.41 0.79 9.03
C GLY A 119 -13.29 1.67 9.93
N GLU A 120 -12.95 2.95 10.06
CA GLU A 120 -13.72 3.91 10.89
C GLU A 120 -15.19 4.01 10.45
N ARG A 121 -15.45 3.90 9.15
CA ARG A 121 -16.80 3.99 8.60
C ARG A 121 -17.62 2.73 8.87
N THR A 122 -17.03 1.56 8.70
CA THR A 122 -17.69 0.27 8.98
C THR A 122 -17.95 0.07 10.48
N GLU A 123 -17.04 0.50 11.36
CA GLU A 123 -17.25 0.53 12.81
C GLU A 123 -18.40 1.44 13.22
N ARG A 124 -18.48 2.64 12.62
CA ARG A 124 -19.59 3.58 12.86
C ARG A 124 -20.94 2.98 12.47
N ILE A 125 -21.00 2.29 11.33
CA ILE A 125 -22.21 1.59 10.88
C ILE A 125 -22.57 0.47 11.85
N GLU A 126 -21.61 -0.33 12.30
CA GLU A 126 -21.87 -1.42 13.27
C GLU A 126 -22.40 -0.88 14.60
N SER A 127 -21.85 0.25 15.07
CA SER A 127 -22.37 0.95 16.25
C SER A 127 -23.81 1.42 16.06
N GLN A 128 -24.15 1.99 14.89
CA GLN A 128 -25.53 2.37 14.56
C GLN A 128 -26.48 1.18 14.49
N ILE A 129 -26.01 0.06 13.92
CA ILE A 129 -26.78 -1.18 13.86
C ILE A 129 -27.11 -1.65 15.27
N THR A 130 -26.09 -1.80 16.11
CA THR A 130 -26.23 -2.23 17.53
C THR A 130 -27.21 -1.33 18.29
N ALA A 131 -27.13 -0.01 18.09
CA ALA A 131 -28.05 0.94 18.71
C ALA A 131 -29.52 0.77 18.28
N LEU A 132 -29.76 0.28 17.06
CA LEU A 132 -31.10 0.00 16.52
C LEU A 132 -31.63 -1.38 16.91
N GLU A 133 -30.77 -2.37 17.19
CA GLU A 133 -31.19 -3.73 17.53
C GLU A 133 -32.13 -3.80 18.74
N HIS A 134 -31.91 -2.93 19.72
CA HIS A 134 -32.71 -2.86 20.94
C HIS A 134 -33.99 -2.00 20.81
N LYS A 135 -34.25 -1.39 19.63
CA LYS A 135 -35.43 -0.55 19.43
C LYS A 135 -36.63 -1.40 19.01
N LYS A 136 -37.79 -1.14 19.64
CA LYS A 136 -39.08 -1.72 19.22
C LYS A 136 -39.42 -1.21 17.80
N LYS A 137 -40.13 -2.03 17.02
CA LYS A 137 -40.62 -1.73 15.65
C LYS A 137 -39.52 -1.51 14.59
N ILE A 138 -38.31 -2.03 14.82
CA ILE A 138 -37.27 -2.13 13.81
C ILE A 138 -37.41 -3.43 13.01
N ASP A 139 -37.27 -3.34 11.69
CA ASP A 139 -37.13 -4.52 10.83
C ASP A 139 -35.77 -5.17 11.06
N LYS A 140 -35.76 -6.21 11.91
CA LYS A 140 -34.56 -6.97 12.27
C LYS A 140 -33.93 -7.70 11.09
N ARG A 141 -34.73 -8.16 10.12
CA ARG A 141 -34.21 -8.86 8.94
C ARG A 141 -33.42 -7.89 8.07
N LYS A 142 -33.95 -6.70 7.85
CA LYS A 142 -33.25 -5.64 7.12
C LYS A 142 -32.00 -5.17 7.84
N LEU A 143 -32.06 -5.04 9.17
CA LEU A 143 -30.91 -4.66 9.99
C LEU A 143 -29.78 -5.70 9.91
N ALA A 144 -30.10 -6.99 10.01
CA ALA A 144 -29.14 -8.08 9.84
C ALA A 144 -28.53 -8.10 8.42
N ALA A 145 -29.33 -7.80 7.38
CA ALA A 145 -28.83 -7.68 6.02
C ALA A 145 -27.82 -6.51 5.87
N TYR A 146 -28.05 -5.38 6.54
CA TYR A 146 -27.07 -4.28 6.57
C TYR A 146 -25.81 -4.65 7.32
N ARG A 147 -25.91 -5.36 8.44
CA ARG A 147 -24.72 -5.88 9.17
C ARG A 147 -23.87 -6.76 8.27
N LYS A 148 -24.50 -7.73 7.58
CA LYS A 148 -23.81 -8.62 6.65
C LYS A 148 -23.09 -7.81 5.56
N LYS A 149 -23.78 -6.87 4.90
CA LYS A 149 -23.16 -6.03 3.86
C LYS A 149 -22.02 -5.18 4.40
N ASN A 150 -22.14 -4.63 5.60
CA ASN A 150 -21.07 -3.86 6.25
C ASN A 150 -19.82 -4.72 6.47
N LEU A 151 -20.00 -5.94 6.97
CA LEU A 151 -18.92 -6.92 7.15
C LEU A 151 -18.30 -7.34 5.81
N ASP A 152 -19.13 -7.56 4.78
CA ASP A 152 -18.65 -7.92 3.44
C ASP A 152 -17.77 -6.80 2.85
N VAL A 153 -18.15 -5.52 3.03
CA VAL A 153 -17.33 -4.36 2.63
C VAL A 153 -16.01 -4.34 3.39
N ALA A 154 -16.05 -4.45 4.73
CA ALA A 154 -14.85 -4.42 5.57
C ALA A 154 -13.84 -5.50 5.15
N ASN A 155 -14.32 -6.73 4.96
CA ASN A 155 -13.51 -7.87 4.54
C ASN A 155 -12.94 -7.68 3.13
N THR A 156 -13.75 -7.19 2.19
CA THR A 156 -13.32 -6.98 0.80
C THR A 156 -12.22 -5.92 0.73
N VAL A 157 -12.43 -4.77 1.36
CA VAL A 157 -11.45 -3.68 1.36
C VAL A 157 -10.15 -4.11 2.04
N SER A 158 -10.24 -4.74 3.22
CA SER A 158 -9.07 -5.23 3.95
C SER A 158 -8.29 -6.27 3.15
N ALA A 159 -8.97 -7.26 2.56
CA ALA A 159 -8.34 -8.29 1.75
C ALA A 159 -7.65 -7.69 0.52
N GLU A 160 -8.26 -6.69 -0.12
CA GLU A 160 -7.73 -6.06 -1.32
C GLU A 160 -6.48 -5.23 -1.03
N ILE A 161 -6.54 -4.36 -0.01
CA ILE A 161 -5.37 -3.59 0.45
C ILE A 161 -4.25 -4.54 0.86
N ASN A 162 -4.57 -5.60 1.59
CA ASN A 162 -3.57 -6.57 2.03
C ASN A 162 -2.91 -7.31 0.86
N ARG A 163 -3.64 -7.54 -0.23
CA ARG A 163 -3.15 -8.24 -1.42
C ARG A 163 -2.38 -7.34 -2.38
N GLN A 164 -2.86 -6.12 -2.57
CA GLN A 164 -2.41 -5.23 -3.64
C GLN A 164 -1.60 -4.04 -3.15
N SER A 165 -1.59 -3.77 -1.84
CA SER A 165 -1.03 -2.55 -1.24
C SER A 165 -1.53 -1.27 -1.90
N HIS A 166 -2.76 -1.32 -2.39
CA HIS A 166 -3.60 -0.21 -2.80
C HIS A 166 -5.04 -0.73 -2.90
N LEU A 167 -6.01 0.17 -2.85
CA LEU A 167 -7.39 -0.17 -3.16
C LEU A 167 -7.70 0.21 -4.61
N ASP A 168 -8.12 -0.75 -5.42
CA ASP A 168 -8.45 -0.45 -6.81
C ASP A 168 -9.65 0.53 -6.90
N PRO A 169 -9.69 1.41 -7.93
CA PRO A 169 -10.75 2.42 -8.03
C PRO A 169 -12.17 1.84 -8.10
N GLY A 170 -12.36 0.69 -8.73
CA GLY A 170 -13.68 0.07 -8.92
C GLY A 170 -14.23 -0.50 -7.63
N THR A 171 -13.40 -1.24 -6.87
CA THR A 171 -13.74 -1.73 -5.53
C THR A 171 -13.98 -0.57 -4.58
N ARG A 172 -13.16 0.49 -4.63
CA ARG A 172 -13.37 1.69 -3.80
C ARG A 172 -14.74 2.33 -4.05
N ILE A 173 -15.11 2.54 -5.32
CA ILE A 173 -16.42 3.12 -5.68
C ILE A 173 -17.55 2.22 -5.18
N THR A 174 -17.46 0.91 -5.44
CA THR A 174 -18.45 -0.07 -5.01
C THR A 174 -18.62 -0.08 -3.50
N ALA A 175 -17.52 -0.08 -2.74
CA ALA A 175 -17.54 -0.04 -1.29
C ALA A 175 -18.21 1.24 -0.77
N VAL A 176 -17.86 2.40 -1.34
CA VAL A 176 -18.47 3.70 -0.97
C VAL A 176 -19.98 3.67 -1.21
N ASP A 177 -20.43 3.18 -2.35
CA ASP A 177 -21.86 3.10 -2.69
C ASP A 177 -22.63 2.16 -1.76
N GLN A 178 -22.04 1.02 -1.42
CA GLN A 178 -22.62 0.07 -0.48
C GLN A 178 -22.77 0.68 0.91
N LEU A 179 -21.75 1.38 1.42
CA LEU A 179 -21.80 2.04 2.73
C LEU A 179 -22.80 3.20 2.72
N ASN A 180 -22.85 4.02 1.67
CA ASN A 180 -23.84 5.09 1.49
C ASN A 180 -25.28 4.54 1.54
N HIS A 181 -25.52 3.40 0.89
CA HIS A 181 -26.81 2.74 0.88
C HIS A 181 -27.21 2.25 2.29
N ILE A 182 -26.29 1.64 3.02
CA ILE A 182 -26.52 1.18 4.39
C ILE A 182 -26.84 2.36 5.30
N GLU A 183 -26.01 3.40 5.31
CA GLU A 183 -26.18 4.60 6.14
C GLU A 183 -27.52 5.29 5.89
N THR A 184 -27.90 5.45 4.62
CA THR A 184 -29.22 5.99 4.24
C THR A 184 -30.35 5.14 4.78
N GLY A 185 -30.20 3.82 4.71
CA GLY A 185 -31.12 2.85 5.28
C GLY A 185 -31.29 2.98 6.79
N LEU A 186 -30.17 3.01 7.53
CA LEU A 186 -30.15 3.14 8.98
C LEU A 186 -30.76 4.48 9.44
N LYS A 187 -30.49 5.58 8.72
CA LYS A 187 -31.10 6.89 8.98
C LYS A 187 -32.63 6.83 8.89
N LYS A 188 -33.17 6.19 7.85
CA LYS A 188 -34.63 6.01 7.69
C LYS A 188 -35.22 5.15 8.81
N MET A 189 -34.58 4.04 9.16
CA MET A 189 -35.03 3.15 10.24
C MET A 189 -35.03 3.85 11.61
N LYS A 190 -34.00 4.65 11.89
CA LYS A 190 -33.93 5.49 13.10
C LYS A 190 -35.10 6.47 13.16
N ALA A 191 -35.41 7.16 12.05
CA ALA A 191 -36.53 8.09 11.99
C ALA A 191 -37.88 7.41 12.24
N GLN A 192 -38.11 6.24 11.64
CA GLN A 192 -39.32 5.43 11.85
C GLN A 192 -39.47 5.00 13.32
N ALA A 193 -38.39 4.54 13.95
CA ALA A 193 -38.41 4.14 15.35
C ALA A 193 -38.77 5.31 16.28
N VAL A 194 -38.29 6.52 16.00
CA VAL A 194 -38.62 7.74 16.76
C VAL A 194 -40.09 8.13 16.56
N ALA A 195 -40.58 8.14 15.31
CA ALA A 195 -41.97 8.47 15.00
C ALA A 195 -42.95 7.51 15.69
N SER A 196 -42.60 6.23 15.79
CA SER A 196 -43.45 5.19 16.37
C SER A 196 -43.57 5.20 17.91
N ARG A 197 -42.84 6.12 18.58
CA ARG A 197 -42.90 6.38 20.02
C ARG A 197 -43.80 7.57 20.38
N ARG A 198 -44.18 8.39 19.40
CA ARG A 198 -45.21 9.43 19.55
C ARG A 198 -46.58 8.81 19.31
#